data_AF-X6L7W3-F1
#
_entry.id   AF-X6L7W3-F1
#
_cell.length_a   1.000
_cell.length_b   1.000
_cell.length_c   1.000
_cell.angle_alpha   90.00
_cell.angle_beta   90.00
_cell.angle_gamma   90.00
#
_symmetry.space_group_name_H-M   'P 1'
#
loop_
_entity.id
_entity.type
_entity.pdbx_description
1 polymer ?
#
loop_
_entity_poly.entity_id
_entity_poly.type
_entity_poly.pdbx_seq_one_letter_code
_entity_poly.pdbx_strand_id
1 'polypeptide(L)'
;TFLSEKLSEEVQIKGHTAQQGSYGSYSLVLCNKSLEKFLITKADIDNARSAGNLYSLLHEKRCEFFKIQYAESKKYVDYAANEHKLGEELIAAVKRNDVDTVKKQLCERNKGASKKKTSRTI
;
A
#
# COMPACT_ATOMS: atom_id res chain seq x y z
N THR A 1 3.06 22.06 5.82
CA THR A 1 2.81 20.66 6.20
C THR A 1 1.66 20.11 5.37
N PHE A 2 1.91 19.12 4.52
CA PHE A 2 0.88 18.49 3.68
C PHE A 2 0.06 17.46 4.48
N LEU A 3 -1.03 16.96 3.92
CA LEU A 3 -1.77 15.82 4.51
C LEU A 3 -0.99 14.53 4.24
N SER A 4 -0.40 13.93 5.28
CA SER A 4 0.28 12.64 5.19
C SER A 4 -0.68 11.53 4.77
N GLU A 5 -0.22 10.58 3.96
CA GLU A 5 -1.04 9.43 3.52
C GLU A 5 -1.33 8.47 4.67
N LYS A 6 -0.38 8.32 5.60
CA LYS A 6 -0.51 7.44 6.75
C LYS A 6 -0.66 8.25 8.04
N LEU A 7 -1.52 7.78 8.92
CA LEU A 7 -1.67 8.38 10.26
C LEU A 7 -0.36 8.27 11.06
N SER A 8 0.38 7.18 10.91
CA SER A 8 1.65 6.96 11.62
C SER A 8 2.69 8.04 11.30
N GLU A 9 2.72 8.53 10.06
CA GLU A 9 3.62 9.62 9.65
C GLU A 9 3.25 10.92 10.35
N GLU A 10 1.96 11.26 10.42
CA GLU A 10 1.51 12.43 11.18
C GLU A 10 1.86 12.31 12.67
N VAL A 11 1.67 11.12 13.26
CA VAL A 11 2.03 10.86 14.67
C VAL A 11 3.53 11.04 14.89
N GLN A 12 4.36 10.55 13.98
CA GLN A 12 5.82 10.75 14.06
C GLN A 12 6.21 12.22 13.94
N ILE A 13 5.62 12.96 12.99
CA ILE A 13 5.88 14.40 12.84
C ILE A 13 5.48 15.16 14.11
N LYS A 14 4.30 14.87 14.67
CA LYS A 14 3.86 15.44 15.95
C LYS A 14 4.76 15.03 17.11
N GLY A 15 5.29 13.81 17.10
CA GLY A 15 6.27 13.36 18.09
C GLY A 15 7.60 14.11 18.01
N HIS A 16 8.06 14.43 16.78
CA HIS A 16 9.28 15.19 16.56
C HIS A 16 9.18 16.66 17.00
N THR A 17 7.98 17.24 17.07
CA THR A 17 7.82 18.65 17.46
C THR A 17 7.86 18.91 18.97
N ALA A 18 7.75 17.88 19.81
CA ALA A 18 7.71 18.00 21.27
C ALA A 18 8.68 17.02 21.96
N GLN A 19 9.99 17.23 21.78
CA GLN A 19 11.01 16.35 22.34
C GLN A 19 11.25 16.66 23.83
N GLN A 20 11.35 15.63 24.68
CA GLN A 20 11.72 15.75 26.11
C GLN A 20 10.82 16.68 26.95
N GLY A 21 9.50 16.61 26.76
CA GLY A 21 8.54 17.36 27.61
C GLY A 21 8.44 18.86 27.31
N SER A 22 9.09 19.32 26.22
CA SER A 22 8.90 20.67 25.69
C SER A 22 7.56 20.80 24.96
N TYR A 23 7.01 22.02 24.94
CA TYR A 23 5.79 22.31 24.19
C TYR A 23 6.10 22.45 22.70
N GLY A 24 5.48 21.58 21.90
CA GLY A 24 5.50 21.64 20.43
C GLY A 24 4.19 22.16 19.86
N SER A 25 4.26 22.79 18.70
CA SER A 25 3.08 23.12 17.89
C SER A 25 3.10 22.35 16.58
N TYR A 26 1.92 22.07 16.04
CA TYR A 26 1.74 21.38 14.77
C TYR A 26 0.61 22.05 14.00
N SER A 27 0.87 22.36 12.74
CA SER A 27 -0.11 22.96 11.84
C SER A 27 -0.06 22.30 10.47
N LEU A 28 -1.23 22.21 9.83
CA LEU A 28 -1.39 21.69 8.48
C LEU A 28 -1.54 22.87 7.50
N VAL A 29 -0.79 22.81 6.39
CA VAL A 29 -0.85 23.73 5.25
C VAL A 29 -1.25 22.92 4.03
N LEU A 30 -2.53 22.99 3.68
CA LEU A 30 -3.13 22.11 2.69
C LEU A 30 -3.24 22.80 1.33
N CYS A 31 -2.89 22.07 0.27
CA CYS A 31 -3.12 22.47 -1.11
C CYS A 31 -4.31 21.70 -1.66
N ASN A 32 -5.30 22.40 -2.21
CA ASN A 32 -6.52 21.77 -2.73
C ASN A 32 -6.21 20.70 -3.80
N LYS A 33 -5.28 20.98 -4.71
CA LYS A 33 -4.86 20.02 -5.75
C LYS A 33 -4.28 18.73 -5.17
N SER A 34 -3.59 18.81 -4.04
CA SER A 34 -3.02 17.63 -3.36
C SER A 34 -4.08 16.82 -2.62
N LEU A 35 -5.22 17.43 -2.27
CA LEU A 35 -6.33 16.75 -1.59
C LEU A 35 -7.21 15.93 -2.54
N GLU A 36 -7.16 16.22 -3.85
CA GLU A 36 -7.87 15.44 -4.88
C GLU A 36 -7.48 13.96 -4.88
N LYS A 37 -6.23 13.64 -4.51
CA LYS A 37 -5.75 12.27 -4.33
C LYS A 37 -6.55 11.48 -3.28
N PHE A 38 -7.09 12.17 -2.29
CA PHE A 38 -7.94 11.61 -1.24
C PHE A 38 -9.43 11.70 -1.58
N LEU A 39 -9.76 12.03 -2.83
CA LEU A 39 -11.13 12.26 -3.30
C LEU A 39 -11.86 13.37 -2.54
N ILE A 40 -11.13 14.36 -2.04
CA ILE A 40 -11.69 15.52 -1.36
C ILE A 40 -11.89 16.63 -2.39
N THR A 41 -13.13 17.09 -2.52
CA THR A 41 -13.47 18.19 -3.41
C THR A 41 -13.46 19.54 -2.68
N LYS A 42 -13.45 20.63 -3.43
CA LYS A 42 -13.53 21.98 -2.85
C LYS A 42 -14.83 22.18 -2.05
N ALA A 43 -15.95 21.62 -2.52
CA ALA A 43 -17.23 21.70 -1.84
C ALA A 43 -17.18 21.01 -0.46
N ASP A 44 -16.52 19.85 -0.37
CA ASP A 44 -16.34 19.14 0.90
C ASP A 44 -15.53 19.97 1.91
N ILE A 45 -14.49 20.68 1.43
CA ILE A 45 -13.67 21.56 2.28
C ILE A 45 -14.48 22.74 2.79
N ASP A 46 -15.26 23.39 1.92
CA ASP A 46 -16.06 24.57 2.29
C ASP A 46 -17.17 24.18 3.28
N ASN A 47 -17.83 23.03 3.07
CA ASN A 47 -18.81 22.47 4.00
C ASN A 47 -18.19 22.07 5.35
N ALA A 48 -17.01 21.45 5.34
CA ALA A 48 -16.35 21.03 6.57
C ALA A 48 -15.77 22.21 7.36
N ARG A 49 -15.41 23.30 6.66
CA ARG A 49 -14.98 24.55 7.29
C ARG A 49 -16.15 25.27 7.96
N SER A 50 -17.32 25.32 7.33
CA SER A 50 -18.52 25.91 7.96
C SER A 50 -19.03 25.08 9.14
N ALA A 51 -18.90 23.76 9.08
CA ALA A 51 -19.25 22.84 10.17
C ALA A 51 -18.18 22.71 11.27
N GLY A 52 -16.99 23.29 11.09
CA GLY A 52 -15.88 23.20 12.05
C GLY A 52 -15.26 21.81 12.21
N ASN A 53 -15.53 20.88 11.29
CA ASN A 53 -15.13 19.46 11.38
C ASN A 53 -14.06 19.06 10.33
N LEU A 54 -13.34 20.04 9.78
CA LEU A 54 -12.37 19.86 8.69
C LEU A 54 -11.33 18.76 8.96
N TYR A 55 -10.75 18.71 10.17
CA TYR A 55 -9.75 17.69 10.50
C TYR A 55 -10.36 16.27 10.51
N SER A 56 -11.59 16.12 11.01
CA SER A 56 -12.28 14.83 11.04
C SER A 56 -12.52 14.31 9.63
N LEU A 57 -12.97 15.16 8.70
CA LEU A 57 -13.12 14.82 7.29
C LEU A 57 -11.79 14.36 6.67
N LEU A 58 -10.71 15.13 6.89
CA LEU A 58 -9.38 14.79 6.38
C LEU A 58 -8.89 13.45 6.91
N HIS A 59 -9.14 13.18 8.20
CA HIS A 59 -8.76 11.93 8.83
C HIS A 59 -9.51 10.74 8.25
N GLU A 60 -10.83 10.85 8.08
CA GLU A 60 -11.68 9.80 7.51
C GLU A 60 -11.26 9.46 6.08
N LYS A 61 -11.14 10.48 5.22
CA LYS A 61 -10.74 10.30 3.81
C LYS A 61 -9.35 9.70 3.68
N ARG A 62 -8.43 10.09 4.55
CA ARG A 62 -7.11 9.46 4.65
C ARG A 62 -7.20 7.98 5.01
N CYS A 63 -8.02 7.62 6.00
CA CYS A 63 -8.20 6.23 6.40
C CYS A 63 -8.82 5.38 5.28
N GLU A 64 -9.78 5.93 4.54
CA GLU A 64 -10.34 5.29 3.34
C GLU A 64 -9.28 5.05 2.27
N PHE A 65 -8.52 6.10 1.92
CA PHE A 65 -7.42 6.01 0.96
C PHE A 65 -6.39 4.94 1.36
N PHE A 66 -5.97 4.95 2.63
CA PHE A 66 -5.01 3.98 3.14
C PHE A 66 -5.53 2.54 3.10
N LYS A 67 -6.82 2.30 3.39
CA LYS A 67 -7.42 0.97 3.29
C LYS A 67 -7.34 0.42 1.87
N ILE A 68 -7.62 1.25 0.86
CA ILE A 68 -7.54 0.86 -0.56
C ILE A 68 -6.09 0.52 -0.93
N GLN A 69 -5.16 1.45 -0.64
CA GLN A 69 -3.73 1.26 -0.92
C GLN A 69 -3.17 0.01 -0.21
N TYR A 70 -3.57 -0.23 1.04
CA TYR A 70 -3.16 -1.41 1.80
C TYR A 70 -3.69 -2.70 1.17
N ALA A 71 -4.96 -2.73 0.77
CA ALA A 71 -5.55 -3.91 0.13
C ALA A 71 -4.86 -4.27 -1.19
N GLU A 72 -4.46 -3.26 -1.99
CA GLU A 72 -3.67 -3.47 -3.20
C GLU A 72 -2.26 -3.96 -2.87
N SER A 73 -1.57 -3.29 -1.95
CA SER A 73 -0.20 -3.64 -1.54
C SER A 73 -0.12 -5.05 -0.97
N LYS A 74 -1.12 -5.46 -0.20
CA LYS A 74 -1.20 -6.79 0.41
C LYS A 74 -1.14 -7.91 -0.63
N LYS A 75 -1.75 -7.73 -1.81
CA LYS A 75 -1.69 -8.72 -2.90
C LYS A 75 -0.24 -9.01 -3.33
N TYR A 76 0.58 -7.96 -3.41
CA TYR A 76 1.98 -8.09 -3.78
C TYR A 76 2.83 -8.70 -2.66
N VAL A 77 2.52 -8.38 -1.41
CA VAL A 77 3.16 -9.01 -0.24
C VAL A 77 2.85 -10.50 -0.20
N ASP A 78 1.59 -10.88 -0.38
CA ASP A 78 1.17 -12.28 -0.39
C ASP A 78 1.82 -13.04 -1.57
N TYR A 79 1.89 -12.41 -2.74
CA TYR A 79 2.63 -12.94 -3.89
C TYR A 79 4.11 -13.16 -3.57
N ALA A 80 4.79 -12.15 -3.02
CA ALA A 80 6.21 -12.23 -2.66
C ALA A 80 6.47 -13.31 -1.59
N ALA A 81 5.58 -13.46 -0.61
CA ALA A 81 5.66 -14.50 0.42
C ALA A 81 5.56 -15.91 -0.19
N ASN A 82 4.65 -16.10 -1.15
CA ASN A 82 4.52 -17.37 -1.86
C ASN A 82 5.76 -17.66 -2.72
N GLU A 83 6.27 -16.69 -3.47
CA GLU A 83 7.49 -16.85 -4.26
C GLU A 83 8.71 -17.15 -3.38
N HIS A 84 8.82 -16.50 -2.23
CA HIS A 84 9.88 -16.75 -1.26
C HIS A 84 9.83 -18.20 -0.75
N LYS A 85 8.66 -18.67 -0.31
CA LYS A 85 8.47 -20.06 0.15
C LYS A 85 8.86 -21.08 -0.92
N LEU A 86 8.42 -20.87 -2.17
CA LEU A 86 8.79 -21.74 -3.28
C LEU A 86 10.30 -21.69 -3.58
N GLY A 87 10.95 -20.55 -3.35
CA GLY A 87 12.40 -20.42 -3.44
C GLY A 87 13.13 -21.20 -2.34
N GLU A 88 12.65 -21.14 -1.10
CA GLU A 88 13.21 -21.92 0.01
C GLU A 88 13.08 -23.42 -0.21
N GLU A 89 11.91 -23.88 -0.69
CA GLU A 89 11.68 -25.29 -1.03
C GLU A 89 12.64 -25.77 -2.13
N LEU A 90 12.86 -24.95 -3.16
CA LEU A 90 13.81 -25.24 -4.23
C LEU A 90 15.24 -25.34 -3.71
N ILE A 91 15.69 -24.35 -2.90
CA ILE A 91 17.02 -24.37 -2.29
C ILE A 91 17.20 -25.61 -1.41
N ALA A 92 16.18 -25.98 -0.64
CA ALA A 92 16.22 -27.18 0.19
C ALA A 92 16.30 -28.47 -0.64
N ALA A 93 15.58 -28.55 -1.78
CA ALA A 93 15.66 -29.68 -2.69
C ALA A 93 17.05 -29.80 -3.35
N VAL A 94 17.63 -28.68 -3.77
CA VAL A 94 19.02 -28.63 -4.29
C VAL A 94 20.02 -29.12 -3.25
N LYS A 95 19.91 -28.66 -1.99
CA LYS A 95 20.79 -29.10 -0.90
C LYS A 95 20.68 -30.61 -0.62
N ARG A 96 19.51 -31.21 -0.85
CA ARG A 96 19.27 -32.66 -0.70
C ARG A 96 19.64 -33.48 -1.94
N ASN A 97 20.14 -32.86 -3.02
CA ASN A 97 20.34 -33.49 -4.32
C ASN A 97 19.06 -34.16 -4.88
N ASP A 98 17.88 -33.63 -4.55
CA ASP A 98 16.61 -34.11 -5.10
C ASP A 98 16.39 -33.53 -6.50
N VAL A 99 17.01 -34.18 -7.49
CA VAL A 99 17.04 -33.75 -8.89
C VAL A 99 15.65 -33.76 -9.52
N ASP A 100 14.77 -34.69 -9.13
CA ASP A 100 13.44 -34.84 -9.71
C ASP A 100 12.53 -33.67 -9.31
N THR A 101 12.53 -33.31 -8.02
CA THR A 101 11.79 -32.15 -7.53
C THR A 101 12.29 -30.85 -8.14
N VAL A 102 13.62 -30.68 -8.25
CA VAL A 102 14.24 -29.48 -8.85
C VAL A 102 13.85 -29.34 -10.33
N LYS A 103 13.96 -30.42 -11.12
CA LYS A 103 13.58 -30.41 -12.54
C LYS A 103 12.11 -30.05 -12.72
N LYS A 104 11.21 -30.65 -11.92
CA LYS A 104 9.78 -30.36 -11.98
C LYS A 104 9.48 -28.89 -11.71
N GLN A 105 10.04 -28.32 -10.63
CA GLN A 105 9.82 -26.92 -10.28
C GLN A 105 10.38 -25.95 -11.34
N LEU A 106 11.57 -26.23 -11.90
CA LEU A 106 12.16 -25.43 -12.98
C LEU A 106 11.35 -25.52 -14.27
N CYS A 107 10.87 -26.71 -14.65
CA CYS A 107 10.02 -26.88 -15.82
C CYS A 107 8.72 -26.08 -15.69
N GLU A 108 8.04 -26.13 -14.55
CA GLU A 108 6.82 -25.34 -14.34
C GLU A 108 7.08 -23.82 -14.43
N ARG A 109 8.17 -23.33 -13.84
CA ARG A 109 8.52 -21.90 -13.88
C ARG A 109 8.99 -21.43 -15.26
N ASN A 110 9.66 -22.29 -16.03
CA ASN A 110 10.19 -21.96 -17.35
C ASN A 110 9.15 -22.10 -18.47
N LYS A 111 7.93 -22.60 -18.19
CA LYS A 111 6.86 -22.76 -19.21
C LYS A 111 6.44 -21.44 -19.89
N GLY A 112 6.83 -20.28 -19.35
CA GLY A 112 6.50 -18.97 -19.92
C GLY A 112 4.98 -18.70 -19.94
N ALA A 113 4.56 -17.63 -20.61
CA ALA A 113 3.14 -17.31 -20.75
C ALA A 113 2.48 -18.24 -21.78
N SER A 114 1.48 -19.02 -21.36
CA SER A 114 0.67 -19.81 -22.29
C SER A 114 -0.18 -18.87 -23.16
N LYS A 115 -0.04 -18.97 -24.49
CA LYS A 115 -0.91 -18.24 -25.43
C LYS A 115 -2.34 -18.74 -25.24
N LYS A 116 -3.23 -17.90 -24.70
CA LYS A 116 -4.68 -18.15 -24.75
C LYS A 116 -5.09 -18.25 -26.21
N LYS A 117 -5.36 -19.46 -26.70
CA LYS A 117 -6.03 -19.66 -27.99
C LYS A 117 -7.47 -19.21 -27.82
N THR A 118 -7.76 -17.96 -28.13
CA THR A 118 -9.14 -17.53 -28.39
C THR A 118 -9.54 -18.17 -29.72
N SER A 119 -10.20 -19.33 -29.67
CA SER A 119 -10.90 -19.86 -30.84
C SER A 119 -12.01 -18.87 -31.19
N ARG A 120 -11.77 -18.01 -32.18
CA ARG A 120 -12.83 -17.31 -32.91
C ARG A 120 -13.37 -18.30 -33.94
N THR A 121 -14.43 -19.00 -33.58
CA THR A 121 -15.32 -19.62 -34.57
C THR A 121 -16.63 -18.84 -34.48
N ILE A 122 -16.88 -18.01 -35.50
CA ILE A 122 -18.22 -17.54 -35.89
C ILE A 122 -18.62 -18.46 -37.05
#